data_AF-A0A6C0I162-F1
#
_entry.id   AF-A0A6C0I162-F1
#
_cell.length_a   1.000
_cell.length_b   1.000
_cell.length_c   1.000
_cell.angle_alpha   90.00
_cell.angle_beta   90.00
_cell.angle_gamma   90.00
#
_symmetry.space_group_name_H-M   'P 1'
#
loop_
_entity.id
_entity.type
_entity.pdbx_description
1 polymer ?
#
loop_
_entity_poly.entity_id
_entity_poly.type
_entity_poly.pdbx_seq_one_letter_code
_entity_poly.pdbx_strand_id
1 'polypeptide(L)'
;MPKVKINYAEMIFYKISCLSPNITKVFIGHTTNVNQRKHILKKQTQSETYYSDMIDFIKNSGGWENWILQILEKYECKTHIDIVLREIHHSDMFNKKTSVVVDNNEDCNTSDGGNVNGNNGSSVKNKNKSKSINNNNAADKIFICNHCNYRCFKSKHFKQHLITRKHLDEVQNSTASLSSSSLKISEDKKELEFYINECDDESSENKNELILQLLKDNESMKIFMKEQNDMLKEMIANHNNTTTTTNIRHKNIKQKFNINIFLNEQCKDAINLCDFIKSLKVTFHDLEITRDKSLEESVSTIMLRGLKELDVYKRPIHCTDQKRDVMYIKDEQKWEKDDGNVKLKESIDTLSKKQMYTLKELRDSDPEIKTNDDKRDKFLVTMNHVSTPITEINGKKMIKTIGKEIFIDKELDAF
;
A
#
# COMPACT_ATOMS: atom_id res chain seq x y z
N MET A 1 3.94 -34.19 33.37
CA MET A 1 2.60 -34.46 32.80
C MET A 1 2.78 -35.06 31.42
N PRO A 2 2.13 -36.19 31.07
CA PRO A 2 2.19 -36.72 29.72
C PRO A 2 1.56 -35.68 28.77
N LYS A 3 2.28 -35.28 27.72
CA LYS A 3 1.72 -34.44 26.66
C LYS A 3 0.58 -35.23 26.02
N VAL A 4 -0.67 -34.85 26.28
CA VAL A 4 -1.84 -35.42 25.60
C VAL A 4 -1.56 -35.33 24.10
N LYS A 5 -1.56 -36.47 23.40
CA LYS A 5 -1.36 -36.52 21.95
C LYS A 5 -2.50 -35.71 21.33
N ILE A 6 -2.20 -34.51 20.83
CA ILE A 6 -3.21 -33.60 20.28
C ILE A 6 -3.80 -34.29 19.05
N ASN A 7 -5.11 -34.52 19.06
CA ASN A 7 -5.81 -35.05 17.90
C ASN A 7 -6.03 -33.91 16.90
N TYR A 8 -5.26 -33.91 15.81
CA TYR A 8 -5.33 -32.92 14.74
C TYR A 8 -6.43 -33.24 13.71
N ALA A 9 -7.16 -34.34 13.85
CA ALA A 9 -8.19 -34.74 12.89
C ALA A 9 -9.43 -33.81 12.89
N GLU A 10 -9.66 -33.08 13.99
CA GLU A 10 -10.83 -32.19 14.15
C GLU A 10 -10.41 -30.73 14.39
N MET A 11 -9.47 -30.21 13.59
CA MET A 11 -9.05 -28.82 13.72
C MET A 11 -10.11 -27.87 13.19
N ILE A 12 -10.44 -26.86 13.99
CA ILE A 12 -11.40 -25.81 13.66
C ILE A 12 -10.63 -24.51 13.42
N PHE A 13 -10.75 -23.99 12.21
CA PHE A 13 -10.21 -22.68 11.83
C PHE A 13 -11.28 -21.62 12.01
N TYR A 14 -10.90 -20.49 12.56
CA TYR A 14 -11.80 -19.38 12.84
C TYR A 14 -11.13 -18.06 12.48
N LYS A 15 -11.97 -17.04 12.30
CA LYS A 15 -11.53 -15.65 12.26
C LYS A 15 -12.08 -14.87 13.43
N ILE A 16 -11.35 -13.85 13.84
CA ILE A 16 -11.80 -12.80 14.74
C ILE A 16 -11.81 -11.50 13.95
N SER A 17 -12.96 -10.84 13.89
CA SER A 17 -13.16 -9.60 13.17
C SER A 17 -14.00 -8.63 13.99
N CYS A 18 -13.77 -7.34 13.81
CA CYS A 18 -14.58 -6.30 14.40
C CYS A 18 -15.94 -6.21 13.68
N LEU A 19 -16.99 -5.86 14.41
CA LEU A 19 -18.31 -5.53 13.87
C LEU A 19 -18.35 -4.13 13.25
N SER A 20 -17.42 -3.25 13.64
CA SER A 20 -17.29 -1.91 13.08
C SER A 20 -16.76 -1.99 11.64
N PRO A 21 -17.44 -1.38 10.65
CA PRO A 21 -17.00 -1.41 9.26
C PRO A 21 -15.68 -0.66 9.03
N ASN A 22 -15.28 0.21 9.95
CA ASN A 22 -14.05 0.99 9.86
C ASN A 22 -12.79 0.17 10.26
N ILE A 23 -12.95 -1.00 10.88
CA ILE A 23 -11.84 -1.86 11.28
C ILE A 23 -11.82 -3.08 10.38
N THR A 24 -10.92 -3.07 9.40
CA THR A 24 -10.78 -4.15 8.41
C THR A 24 -9.83 -5.26 8.85
N LYS A 25 -9.14 -5.10 9.98
CA LYS A 25 -8.20 -6.10 10.50
C LYS A 25 -8.93 -7.38 10.89
N VAL A 26 -8.46 -8.50 10.34
CA VAL A 26 -8.94 -9.84 10.65
C VAL A 26 -7.80 -10.65 11.24
N PHE A 27 -8.08 -11.39 12.30
CA PHE A 27 -7.15 -12.35 12.89
C PHE A 27 -7.62 -13.77 12.61
N ILE A 28 -6.71 -14.61 12.13
CA ILE A 28 -6.99 -16.02 11.86
C ILE A 28 -6.38 -16.86 12.99
N GLY A 29 -7.12 -17.88 13.40
CA GLY A 29 -6.67 -18.81 14.42
C GLY A 29 -7.23 -20.21 14.22
N HIS A 30 -6.68 -21.16 14.95
CA HIS A 30 -7.16 -22.53 15.01
C HIS A 30 -7.44 -22.98 16.46
N THR A 31 -8.31 -23.97 16.63
CA THR A 31 -8.59 -24.62 17.92
C THR A 31 -9.20 -26.00 17.71
N THR A 32 -9.07 -26.89 18.69
CA THR A 32 -9.87 -28.13 18.77
C THR A 32 -11.16 -27.92 19.56
N ASN A 33 -11.28 -26.80 20.29
CA ASN A 33 -12.46 -26.48 21.09
C ASN A 33 -12.77 -24.97 21.04
N VAL A 34 -13.84 -24.62 20.33
CA VAL A 34 -14.25 -23.22 20.13
C VAL A 34 -14.76 -22.57 21.42
N ASN A 35 -15.48 -23.31 22.26
CA ASN A 35 -16.05 -22.78 23.49
C ASN A 35 -14.94 -22.45 24.50
N GLN A 36 -13.99 -23.37 24.67
CA GLN A 36 -12.80 -23.13 25.48
C GLN A 36 -11.97 -21.98 24.93
N ARG A 37 -11.76 -21.92 23.61
CA ARG A 37 -11.02 -20.82 22.97
C ARG A 37 -11.69 -19.45 23.21
N LYS A 38 -13.00 -19.35 23.03
CA LYS A 38 -13.78 -18.12 23.33
C LYS A 38 -13.61 -17.72 24.80
N HIS A 39 -13.63 -18.69 25.71
CA HIS A 39 -13.44 -18.42 27.14
C HIS A 39 -12.04 -17.89 27.46
N ILE A 40 -11.01 -18.51 26.90
CA ILE A 40 -9.60 -18.10 27.07
C ILE A 40 -9.38 -16.69 26.54
N LEU A 41 -9.77 -16.42 25.29
CA LEU A 41 -9.59 -15.11 24.65
C LEU A 41 -10.28 -13.97 25.43
N LYS A 42 -11.46 -14.23 26.01
CA LYS A 42 -12.21 -13.24 26.81
C LYS A 42 -11.65 -13.04 28.22
N LYS A 43 -10.95 -14.04 28.79
CA LYS A 43 -10.40 -13.97 30.14
C LYS A 43 -8.96 -13.44 30.21
N GLN A 44 -8.21 -13.45 29.12
CA GLN A 44 -6.78 -13.23 29.15
C GLN A 44 -6.37 -11.78 29.50
N THR A 45 -5.90 -11.65 30.73
CA THR A 45 -4.92 -10.68 31.20
C THR A 45 -3.50 -11.17 30.86
N GLN A 46 -2.89 -10.59 29.81
CA GLN A 46 -1.44 -10.46 29.60
C GLN A 46 -0.49 -11.69 29.53
N SER A 47 -0.91 -12.95 29.71
CA SER A 47 0.08 -14.04 29.93
C SER A 47 0.40 -14.99 28.76
N GLU A 48 -0.14 -14.83 27.55
CA GLU A 48 0.30 -15.59 26.38
C GLU A 48 0.95 -14.68 25.34
N THR A 49 2.28 -14.71 25.27
CA THR A 49 3.12 -13.95 24.33
C THR A 49 2.77 -14.18 22.85
N TYR A 50 2.06 -15.26 22.53
CA TYR A 50 1.66 -15.59 21.16
C TYR A 50 0.48 -14.74 20.64
N TYR A 51 -0.37 -14.20 21.53
CA TYR A 51 -1.56 -13.42 21.14
C TYR A 51 -1.47 -11.94 21.53
N SER A 52 -0.32 -11.46 22.01
CA SER A 52 -0.15 -10.09 22.51
C SER A 52 -0.63 -9.04 21.50
N ASP A 53 -0.20 -9.15 20.25
CA ASP A 53 -0.48 -8.14 19.22
C ASP A 53 -1.98 -8.08 18.89
N MET A 54 -2.64 -9.25 18.83
CA MET A 54 -4.09 -9.34 18.63
C MET A 54 -4.82 -8.71 19.82
N ILE A 55 -4.45 -9.10 21.03
CA ILE A 55 -5.12 -8.65 22.26
C ILE A 55 -4.96 -7.14 22.41
N ASP A 56 -3.76 -6.61 22.19
CA ASP A 56 -3.46 -5.19 22.27
C ASP A 56 -4.19 -4.41 21.19
N PHE A 57 -4.24 -4.92 19.96
CA PHE A 57 -5.03 -4.31 18.89
C PHE A 57 -6.51 -4.24 19.26
N ILE A 58 -7.09 -5.33 19.75
CA ILE A 58 -8.50 -5.40 20.13
C ILE A 58 -8.80 -4.42 21.27
N LYS A 59 -7.95 -4.39 22.31
CA LYS A 59 -8.08 -3.44 23.43
C LYS A 59 -8.03 -1.99 22.97
N ASN A 60 -7.05 -1.64 22.12
CA ASN A 60 -6.90 -0.29 21.57
C ASN A 60 -8.03 0.08 20.59
N SER A 61 -8.76 -0.91 20.08
CA SER A 61 -9.89 -0.75 19.15
C SER A 61 -11.27 -0.83 19.84
N GLY A 62 -11.35 -0.52 21.14
CA GLY A 62 -12.62 -0.47 21.89
C GLY A 62 -13.00 -1.77 22.60
N GLY A 63 -12.08 -2.73 22.72
CA GLY A 63 -12.25 -3.95 23.52
C GLY A 63 -13.10 -5.04 22.84
N TRP A 64 -13.25 -6.19 23.52
CA TRP A 64 -13.84 -7.41 22.96
C TRP A 64 -15.35 -7.32 22.66
N GLU A 65 -16.05 -6.29 23.12
CA GLU A 65 -17.50 -6.15 22.95
C GLU A 65 -17.90 -6.05 21.48
N ASN A 66 -17.06 -5.40 20.67
CA ASN A 66 -17.29 -5.22 19.24
C ASN A 66 -16.58 -6.26 18.36
N TRP A 67 -16.07 -7.35 18.93
CA TRP A 67 -15.31 -8.37 18.21
C TRP A 67 -15.98 -9.73 18.29
N ILE A 68 -16.06 -10.40 17.14
CA ILE A 68 -16.72 -11.70 17.01
C ILE A 68 -15.75 -12.77 16.53
N LEU A 69 -15.88 -13.97 17.08
CA LEU A 69 -15.22 -15.17 16.58
C LEU A 69 -16.19 -15.94 15.69
N GLN A 70 -15.86 -16.06 14.41
CA GLN A 70 -16.61 -16.81 13.39
C GLN A 70 -15.82 -18.03 12.94
N ILE A 71 -16.45 -19.21 12.95
CA ILE A 71 -15.85 -20.43 12.42
C ILE A 71 -15.76 -20.29 10.89
N LEU A 72 -14.58 -20.58 10.34
CA LEU A 72 -14.33 -20.60 8.91
C LEU A 72 -14.52 -22.00 8.35
N GLU A 73 -13.92 -22.99 9.01
CA GLU A 73 -13.82 -24.34 8.47
C GLU A 73 -13.48 -25.35 9.57
N LYS A 74 -13.91 -26.59 9.38
CA LYS A 74 -13.33 -27.76 10.06
C LYS A 74 -12.48 -28.52 9.04
N TYR A 75 -11.20 -28.73 9.35
CA TYR A 75 -10.25 -29.32 8.42
C TYR A 75 -9.40 -30.39 9.11
N GLU A 76 -9.31 -31.56 8.50
CA GLU A 76 -8.53 -32.67 9.01
C GLU A 76 -7.04 -32.41 8.77
N CYS A 77 -6.31 -32.10 9.85
CA CYS A 77 -4.87 -31.88 9.80
C CYS A 77 -4.15 -33.15 10.24
N LYS A 78 -3.09 -33.53 9.52
CA LYS A 78 -2.26 -34.69 9.91
C LYS A 78 -1.08 -34.26 10.78
N THR A 79 -0.64 -33.02 10.58
CA THR A 79 0.54 -32.45 11.23
C THR A 79 0.27 -31.00 11.64
N HIS A 80 1.12 -30.47 12.53
CA HIS A 80 1.10 -29.04 12.87
C HIS A 80 1.31 -28.13 11.64
N ILE A 81 2.05 -28.62 10.62
CA ILE A 81 2.26 -27.93 9.33
C ILE A 81 0.92 -27.67 8.65
N ASP A 82 0.07 -28.68 8.58
CA ASP A 82 -1.20 -28.58 7.89
C ASP A 82 -2.09 -27.53 8.55
N ILE A 83 -1.95 -27.38 9.88
CA ILE A 83 -2.62 -26.33 10.64
C ILE A 83 -2.11 -24.95 10.22
N VAL A 84 -0.81 -24.71 10.33
CA VAL A 84 -0.25 -23.38 10.03
C VAL A 84 -0.46 -23.02 8.55
N LEU A 85 -0.28 -23.97 7.62
CA LEU A 85 -0.57 -23.76 6.20
C LEU A 85 -2.04 -23.42 5.95
N ARG A 86 -2.98 -24.02 6.70
CA ARG A 86 -4.40 -23.70 6.58
C ARG A 86 -4.73 -22.33 7.18
N GLU A 87 -4.07 -21.91 8.25
CA GLU A 87 -4.16 -20.53 8.76
C GLU A 87 -3.65 -19.50 7.75
N ILE A 88 -2.53 -19.77 7.10
CA ILE A 88 -1.99 -18.89 6.06
C ILE A 88 -2.94 -18.86 4.86
N HIS A 89 -3.45 -20.01 4.41
CA HIS A 89 -4.45 -20.09 3.33
C HIS A 89 -5.69 -19.22 3.63
N HIS A 90 -6.23 -19.26 4.85
CA HIS A 90 -7.35 -18.39 5.23
C HIS A 90 -6.93 -16.91 5.29
N SER A 91 -5.76 -16.60 5.84
CA SER A 91 -5.22 -15.23 5.85
C SER A 91 -5.12 -14.64 4.45
N ASP A 92 -4.56 -15.41 3.50
CA ASP A 92 -4.42 -15.02 2.10
C ASP A 92 -5.78 -14.84 1.41
N MET A 93 -6.74 -15.71 1.68
CA MET A 93 -8.10 -15.58 1.15
C MET A 93 -8.78 -14.29 1.60
N PHE A 94 -8.58 -13.85 2.85
CA PHE A 94 -9.12 -12.58 3.32
C PHE A 94 -8.37 -11.38 2.75
N ASN A 95 -7.04 -11.45 2.68
CA ASN A 95 -6.22 -10.40 2.04
C ASN A 95 -6.56 -10.25 0.55
N LYS A 96 -6.83 -11.36 -0.15
CA LYS A 96 -7.27 -11.35 -1.55
C LYS A 96 -8.69 -10.80 -1.68
N LYS A 97 -9.61 -11.09 -0.75
CA LYS A 97 -10.96 -10.48 -0.76
C LYS A 97 -10.91 -8.99 -0.50
N THR A 98 -10.05 -8.49 0.36
CA THR A 98 -9.83 -7.04 0.52
C THR A 98 -9.20 -6.41 -0.74
N SER A 99 -8.34 -7.13 -1.47
CA SER A 99 -7.81 -6.67 -2.77
C SER A 99 -8.81 -6.76 -3.93
N VAL A 100 -9.69 -7.77 -3.98
CA VAL A 100 -10.67 -7.98 -5.07
C VAL A 100 -11.86 -7.03 -4.96
N VAL A 101 -12.13 -6.45 -3.78
CA VAL A 101 -13.11 -5.34 -3.64
C VAL A 101 -12.66 -4.08 -4.40
N VAL A 102 -11.41 -4.01 -4.87
CA VAL A 102 -10.87 -2.88 -5.65
C VAL A 102 -11.02 -3.07 -7.16
N ASP A 103 -11.19 -4.29 -7.68
CA ASP A 103 -11.25 -4.55 -9.12
C ASP A 103 -12.39 -5.49 -9.49
N ASN A 104 -13.24 -4.98 -10.39
CA ASN A 104 -14.31 -5.61 -11.17
C ASN A 104 -15.73 -5.43 -10.63
N ASN A 105 -16.44 -4.47 -11.22
CA ASN A 105 -17.66 -4.78 -11.99
C ASN A 105 -18.03 -3.60 -12.91
N GLU A 106 -17.66 -3.70 -14.19
CA GLU A 106 -18.49 -3.18 -15.29
C GLU A 106 -18.51 -4.25 -16.41
N ASP A 107 -19.72 -4.72 -16.73
CA ASP A 107 -20.17 -5.29 -17.99
C ASP A 107 -21.64 -4.82 -18.11
N CYS A 108 -22.23 -4.39 -19.22
CA CYS A 108 -21.77 -4.12 -20.58
C CYS A 108 -22.87 -3.29 -21.29
N ASN A 109 -22.49 -2.56 -22.36
CA ASN A 109 -23.25 -2.20 -23.60
C ASN A 109 -24.58 -1.41 -23.47
N THR A 110 -24.99 -0.55 -24.42
CA THR A 110 -25.24 -0.81 -25.86
C THR A 110 -25.47 0.47 -26.69
N SER A 111 -25.17 0.38 -28.01
CA SER A 111 -25.87 0.94 -29.22
C SER A 111 -26.22 2.43 -29.30
N ASP A 112 -26.26 3.12 -30.46
CA ASP A 112 -26.63 2.85 -31.87
C ASP A 112 -26.03 4.02 -32.72
N GLY A 113 -25.89 4.06 -34.05
CA GLY A 113 -26.24 3.21 -35.21
C GLY A 113 -25.97 3.97 -36.55
N GLY A 114 -26.04 3.25 -37.68
CA GLY A 114 -26.13 3.70 -39.11
C GLY A 114 -24.80 4.06 -39.86
N ASN A 115 -24.50 3.69 -41.13
CA ASN A 115 -25.21 2.96 -42.21
C ASN A 115 -24.22 2.59 -43.39
N VAL A 116 -24.42 1.41 -44.02
CA VAL A 116 -24.25 0.96 -45.45
C VAL A 116 -22.88 0.96 -46.21
N ASN A 117 -22.31 -0.23 -46.56
CA ASN A 117 -22.48 -1.01 -47.83
C ASN A 117 -21.39 -2.12 -48.08
N GLY A 118 -21.77 -3.33 -48.54
CA GLY A 118 -21.00 -4.12 -49.54
C GLY A 118 -20.24 -5.44 -49.19
N ASN A 119 -20.94 -6.59 -49.28
CA ASN A 119 -20.54 -7.95 -49.75
C ASN A 119 -19.59 -8.96 -49.03
N ASN A 120 -20.19 -10.15 -48.84
CA ASN A 120 -19.72 -11.56 -48.89
C ASN A 120 -19.07 -12.28 -47.68
N GLY A 121 -19.80 -13.29 -47.15
CA GLY A 121 -19.27 -14.43 -46.37
C GLY A 121 -20.19 -14.99 -45.25
N SER A 122 -20.94 -16.07 -45.51
CA SER A 122 -21.86 -16.83 -44.61
C SER A 122 -21.22 -17.29 -43.29
N SER A 123 -21.65 -16.84 -42.09
CA SER A 123 -22.75 -17.30 -41.18
C SER A 123 -22.60 -18.76 -40.68
N VAL A 124 -22.56 -19.10 -39.38
CA VAL A 124 -23.57 -18.84 -38.33
C VAL A 124 -22.97 -18.79 -36.91
N LYS A 125 -23.34 -17.76 -36.14
CA LYS A 125 -23.48 -17.78 -34.67
C LYS A 125 -24.86 -17.19 -34.34
N ASN A 126 -25.51 -17.64 -33.26
CA ASN A 126 -26.55 -16.84 -32.62
C ASN A 126 -26.59 -17.08 -31.10
N LYS A 127 -26.72 -15.97 -30.35
CA LYS A 127 -27.14 -15.87 -28.95
C LYS A 127 -28.37 -14.94 -28.92
N ASN A 128 -29.30 -15.13 -27.97
CA ASN A 128 -30.27 -14.09 -27.60
C ASN A 128 -30.63 -14.09 -26.09
N LYS A 129 -31.03 -12.88 -25.66
CA LYS A 129 -31.50 -12.30 -24.35
C LYS A 129 -32.67 -13.07 -23.66
N SER A 130 -33.16 -12.80 -22.42
CA SER A 130 -33.50 -11.50 -21.76
C SER A 130 -33.96 -11.59 -20.27
N LYS A 131 -33.76 -10.48 -19.49
CA LYS A 131 -34.58 -9.78 -18.41
C LYS A 131 -35.02 -10.52 -17.11
N SER A 132 -35.26 -9.94 -15.91
CA SER A 132 -35.11 -8.67 -15.12
C SER A 132 -35.75 -8.93 -13.70
N ILE A 133 -35.36 -8.37 -12.53
CA ILE A 133 -35.96 -7.20 -11.81
C ILE A 133 -35.26 -6.95 -10.40
N ASN A 134 -34.98 -5.66 -10.08
CA ASN A 134 -34.82 -4.82 -8.82
C ASN A 134 -34.37 -5.38 -7.43
N ASN A 135 -33.53 -4.69 -6.60
CA ASN A 135 -33.76 -3.38 -5.91
C ASN A 135 -32.48 -2.68 -5.32
N ASN A 136 -32.59 -1.37 -5.02
CA ASN A 136 -31.58 -0.27 -4.89
C ASN A 136 -30.67 -0.14 -3.62
N ASN A 137 -29.50 0.56 -3.76
CA ASN A 137 -29.18 1.82 -3.06
C ASN A 137 -27.89 2.58 -3.54
N ALA A 138 -28.05 3.91 -3.70
CA ALA A 138 -27.13 5.03 -4.03
C ALA A 138 -26.76 5.29 -5.52
N ALA A 139 -27.11 6.50 -6.01
CA ALA A 139 -27.19 6.86 -7.43
C ALA A 139 -25.92 7.50 -8.02
N ASP A 140 -25.45 6.99 -9.17
CA ASP A 140 -24.36 7.56 -9.97
C ASP A 140 -24.80 8.81 -10.74
N LYS A 141 -24.11 9.94 -10.56
CA LYS A 141 -24.33 11.21 -11.30
C LYS A 141 -23.73 11.13 -12.71
N ILE A 142 -24.54 11.30 -13.75
CA ILE A 142 -24.12 11.40 -15.16
C ILE A 142 -23.75 12.85 -15.48
N PHE A 143 -22.58 13.09 -16.08
CA PHE A 143 -22.14 14.41 -16.55
C PHE A 143 -22.43 14.55 -18.04
N ILE A 144 -23.21 15.56 -18.42
CA ILE A 144 -23.63 15.84 -19.80
C ILE A 144 -23.15 17.25 -20.17
N CYS A 145 -22.56 17.39 -21.35
CA CYS A 145 -22.16 18.69 -21.88
C CYS A 145 -23.33 19.34 -22.61
N ASN A 146 -23.58 20.62 -22.35
CA ASN A 146 -24.70 21.34 -22.97
C ASN A 146 -24.37 21.90 -24.36
N HIS A 147 -23.10 21.91 -24.75
CA HIS A 147 -22.63 22.49 -26.03
C HIS A 147 -22.24 21.44 -27.07
N CYS A 148 -22.24 20.15 -26.70
CA CYS A 148 -21.98 19.04 -27.61
C CYS A 148 -22.61 17.75 -27.07
N ASN A 149 -22.69 16.70 -27.87
CA ASN A 149 -23.32 15.44 -27.47
C ASN A 149 -22.45 14.55 -26.56
N TYR A 150 -21.50 15.13 -25.83
CA TYR A 150 -20.60 14.39 -24.93
C TYR A 150 -21.26 14.13 -23.57
N ARG A 151 -21.25 12.86 -23.15
CA ARG A 151 -21.74 12.39 -21.85
C ARG A 151 -20.75 11.41 -21.23
N CYS A 152 -20.54 11.48 -19.92
CA CYS A 152 -19.66 10.54 -19.22
C CYS A 152 -20.07 10.40 -17.75
N PHE A 153 -19.61 9.32 -17.12
CA PHE A 153 -19.97 9.00 -15.72
C PHE A 153 -18.91 9.47 -14.71
N LYS A 154 -17.77 10.00 -15.18
CA LYS A 154 -16.64 10.40 -14.32
C LYS A 154 -16.29 11.87 -14.52
N SER A 155 -16.33 12.63 -13.42
CA SER A 155 -16.03 14.07 -13.40
C SER A 155 -14.67 14.42 -14.05
N LYS A 156 -13.63 13.58 -13.86
CA LYS A 156 -12.30 13.78 -14.47
C LYS A 156 -12.35 13.81 -16.00
N HIS A 157 -13.10 12.89 -16.62
CA HIS A 157 -13.25 12.84 -18.08
C HIS A 157 -14.14 13.98 -18.58
N PHE A 158 -15.11 14.43 -17.78
CA PHE A 158 -15.90 15.61 -18.11
C PHE A 158 -15.04 16.89 -18.11
N LYS A 159 -14.24 17.11 -17.06
CA LYS A 159 -13.31 18.25 -16.98
C LYS A 159 -12.28 18.22 -18.11
N GLN A 160 -11.77 17.04 -18.46
CA GLN A 160 -10.84 16.88 -19.58
C GLN A 160 -11.52 17.18 -20.92
N HIS A 161 -12.78 16.80 -21.09
CA HIS A 161 -13.59 17.15 -22.25
C HIS A 161 -13.76 18.68 -22.40
N LEU A 162 -14.06 19.41 -21.32
CA LEU A 162 -14.25 20.87 -21.32
C LEU A 162 -13.02 21.65 -21.79
N ILE A 163 -11.82 21.06 -21.70
CA ILE A 163 -10.57 21.69 -22.15
C ILE A 163 -10.09 21.17 -23.51
N THR A 164 -10.85 20.26 -24.16
CA THR A 164 -10.49 19.79 -25.50
C THR A 164 -10.70 20.90 -26.52
N ARG A 165 -9.78 20.99 -27.48
CA ARG A 165 -9.84 21.95 -28.58
C ARG A 165 -11.16 21.84 -29.37
N LYS A 166 -11.66 20.63 -29.58
CA LYS A 166 -12.96 20.37 -30.22
C LYS A 166 -14.14 21.01 -29.47
N HIS A 167 -14.17 20.91 -28.14
CA HIS A 167 -15.23 21.54 -27.33
C HIS A 167 -15.11 23.07 -27.33
N LEU A 168 -13.89 23.59 -27.20
CA LEU A 168 -13.63 25.04 -27.23
C LEU A 168 -14.05 25.66 -28.57
N ASP A 169 -13.79 24.97 -29.68
CA ASP A 169 -14.19 25.39 -31.03
C ASP A 169 -15.73 25.35 -31.20
N GLU A 170 -16.44 24.37 -30.64
CA GLU A 170 -17.92 24.29 -30.65
C GLU A 170 -18.59 25.39 -29.80
N VAL A 171 -17.99 25.74 -28.65
CA VAL A 171 -18.48 26.82 -27.78
C VAL A 171 -18.28 28.20 -28.43
N GLN A 172 -17.15 28.43 -29.09
CA GLN A 172 -16.86 29.70 -29.79
C GLN A 172 -17.73 29.91 -31.03
N ASN A 173 -18.10 28.85 -31.74
CA ASN A 173 -19.03 28.96 -32.88
C ASN A 173 -20.48 29.18 -32.44
N SER A 174 -20.85 28.81 -31.21
CA SER A 174 -22.19 29.03 -30.65
C SER A 174 -22.42 30.48 -30.20
N THR A 175 -21.36 31.24 -29.89
CA THR A 175 -21.45 32.64 -29.45
C THR A 175 -21.34 33.66 -30.60
N ALA A 176 -20.98 33.23 -31.82
CA ALA A 176 -20.84 34.10 -32.99
C ALA A 176 -22.18 34.46 -33.69
N SER A 177 -23.32 33.92 -33.24
CA SER A 177 -24.62 34.17 -33.88
C SER A 177 -25.46 35.29 -33.26
N LEU A 178 -24.97 36.02 -32.25
CA LEU A 178 -25.60 37.25 -31.75
C LEU A 178 -24.55 38.32 -31.42
N SER A 179 -24.07 39.05 -32.43
CA SER A 179 -23.70 40.47 -32.29
C SER A 179 -23.34 41.08 -33.64
N SER A 180 -24.36 41.44 -34.43
CA SER A 180 -24.21 42.44 -35.48
C SER A 180 -24.76 43.77 -34.98
N SER A 181 -23.87 44.63 -34.45
CA SER A 181 -23.82 46.07 -34.76
C SER A 181 -22.90 46.79 -33.79
N SER A 182 -21.80 47.30 -34.36
CA SER A 182 -20.78 48.18 -33.80
C SER A 182 -21.34 49.48 -33.23
N LEU A 183 -20.68 50.08 -32.22
CA LEU A 183 -20.27 51.50 -32.15
C LEU A 183 -19.47 51.85 -30.85
N LYS A 184 -18.19 52.15 -31.05
CA LYS A 184 -17.26 53.16 -30.47
C LYS A 184 -17.28 53.61 -28.97
N ILE A 185 -16.15 53.35 -28.30
CA ILE A 185 -15.24 54.18 -27.45
C ILE A 185 -15.81 55.38 -26.65
N SER A 186 -15.71 55.36 -25.29
CA SER A 186 -14.80 56.18 -24.44
C SER A 186 -15.22 56.27 -22.95
N GLU A 187 -14.23 56.13 -22.05
CA GLU A 187 -14.01 56.75 -20.72
C GLU A 187 -15.08 56.81 -19.59
N ASP A 188 -14.56 56.54 -18.38
CA ASP A 188 -14.98 56.93 -17.03
C ASP A 188 -16.22 56.33 -16.33
N LYS A 189 -15.90 55.48 -15.35
CA LYS A 189 -16.31 55.55 -13.93
C LYS A 189 -17.70 56.16 -13.63
N LYS A 190 -18.69 55.30 -13.36
CA LYS A 190 -19.69 55.48 -12.28
C LYS A 190 -20.56 54.24 -12.08
N GLU A 191 -20.91 54.02 -10.81
CA GLU A 191 -21.85 53.03 -10.28
C GLU A 191 -23.12 52.89 -11.12
N LEU A 192 -23.54 51.64 -11.33
CA LEU A 192 -24.95 51.32 -11.51
C LEU A 192 -25.24 49.95 -10.89
N GLU A 193 -25.73 50.00 -9.66
CA GLU A 193 -26.48 48.91 -9.05
C GLU A 193 -27.71 48.57 -9.89
N PHE A 194 -28.05 47.28 -9.90
CA PHE A 194 -29.38 46.72 -9.64
C PHE A 194 -29.80 45.65 -10.66
N TYR A 195 -29.75 44.37 -10.25
CA TYR A 195 -30.94 43.61 -9.87
C TYR A 195 -30.50 42.21 -9.41
N ILE A 196 -30.63 41.97 -8.11
CA ILE A 196 -30.66 40.64 -7.51
C ILE A 196 -31.95 39.98 -8.00
N ASN A 197 -31.84 38.86 -8.70
CA ASN A 197 -32.92 37.90 -8.78
C ASN A 197 -32.57 36.80 -7.78
N GLU A 198 -33.25 36.84 -6.63
CA GLU A 198 -33.18 35.83 -5.58
C GLU A 198 -33.62 34.49 -6.17
N CYS A 199 -32.71 33.52 -6.14
CA CYS A 199 -33.06 32.13 -6.03
C CYS A 199 -32.22 31.59 -4.87
N ASP A 200 -32.91 31.29 -3.78
CA ASP A 200 -32.40 30.55 -2.64
C ASP A 200 -31.63 29.31 -3.10
N ASP A 201 -30.34 29.27 -2.84
CA ASP A 201 -29.56 28.05 -2.87
C ASP A 201 -28.54 28.09 -1.73
N GLU A 202 -28.79 27.28 -0.70
CA GLU A 202 -28.01 27.10 0.54
C GLU A 202 -26.60 26.50 0.29
N SER A 203 -25.80 27.06 -0.63
CA SER A 203 -24.42 26.62 -0.87
C SER A 203 -23.38 27.75 -0.95
N SER A 204 -23.75 28.98 -0.61
CA SER A 204 -22.84 30.13 -0.70
C SER A 204 -21.80 30.18 0.44
N GLU A 205 -22.10 29.65 1.63
CA GLU A 205 -21.17 29.64 2.78
C GLU A 205 -19.95 28.75 2.53
N ASN A 206 -20.12 27.57 1.93
CA ASN A 206 -19.03 26.64 1.63
C ASN A 206 -18.03 27.17 0.59
N LYS A 207 -18.48 27.98 -0.38
CA LYS A 207 -17.57 28.58 -1.37
C LYS A 207 -16.71 29.69 -0.76
N ASN A 208 -17.30 30.51 0.10
CA ASN A 208 -16.57 31.57 0.79
C ASN A 208 -15.57 30.99 1.80
N GLU A 209 -15.91 29.89 2.48
CA GLU A 209 -14.99 29.18 3.37
C GLU A 209 -13.83 28.52 2.61
N LEU A 210 -14.10 27.87 1.47
CA LEU A 210 -13.05 27.32 0.61
C LEU A 210 -12.12 28.40 0.04
N ILE A 211 -12.67 29.56 -0.33
CA ILE A 211 -11.88 30.72 -0.78
C ILE A 211 -11.03 31.28 0.36
N LEU A 212 -11.59 31.41 1.58
CA LEU A 212 -10.85 31.81 2.77
C LEU A 212 -9.74 30.82 3.13
N GLN A 213 -9.98 29.51 2.95
CA GLN A 213 -8.99 28.47 3.19
C GLN A 213 -7.87 28.50 2.15
N LEU A 214 -8.19 28.68 0.86
CA LEU A 214 -7.20 28.85 -0.21
C LEU A 214 -6.38 30.14 -0.04
N LEU A 215 -6.98 31.21 0.48
CA LEU A 215 -6.26 32.44 0.80
C LEU A 215 -5.30 32.24 1.99
N LYS A 216 -5.73 31.51 3.02
CA LYS A 216 -4.86 31.11 4.15
C LYS A 216 -3.72 30.19 3.70
N ASP A 217 -3.99 29.23 2.81
CA ASP A 217 -2.98 28.33 2.26
C ASP A 217 -2.00 29.07 1.34
N ASN A 218 -2.47 30.07 0.57
CA ASN A 218 -1.59 30.94 -0.20
C ASN A 218 -0.74 31.84 0.70
N GLU A 219 -1.29 32.34 1.81
CA GLU A 219 -0.55 33.12 2.78
C GLU A 219 0.50 32.27 3.49
N SER A 220 0.16 31.02 3.87
CA SER A 220 1.11 30.08 4.47
C SER A 220 2.20 29.64 3.48
N MET A 221 1.88 29.43 2.20
CA MET A 221 2.86 29.19 1.14
C MET A 221 3.79 30.40 0.95
N LYS A 222 3.25 31.62 1.01
CA LYS A 222 4.05 32.85 0.90
C LYS A 222 4.98 33.02 2.10
N ILE A 223 4.52 32.69 3.31
CA ILE A 223 5.36 32.67 4.52
C ILE A 223 6.45 31.60 4.38
N PHE A 224 6.12 30.39 3.95
CA PHE A 224 7.09 29.31 3.72
C PHE A 224 8.14 29.66 2.65
N MET A 225 7.72 30.27 1.53
CA MET A 225 8.65 30.75 0.50
C MET A 225 9.51 31.90 1.01
N LYS A 226 8.96 32.76 1.87
CA LYS A 226 9.70 33.86 2.49
C LYS A 226 10.70 33.34 3.52
N GLU A 227 10.35 32.36 4.33
CA GLU A 227 11.25 31.68 5.27
C GLU A 227 12.39 30.97 4.53
N GLN A 228 12.10 30.27 3.42
CA GLN A 228 13.16 29.69 2.59
C GLN A 228 14.06 30.76 1.96
N ASN A 229 13.50 31.88 1.50
CA ASN A 229 14.29 32.99 0.96
C ASN A 229 15.06 33.77 2.02
N ASP A 230 14.55 33.91 3.23
CA ASP A 230 15.22 34.58 4.33
C ASP A 230 16.34 33.68 4.88
N MET A 231 16.14 32.35 4.91
CA MET A 231 17.19 31.37 5.17
C MET A 231 18.28 31.38 4.08
N LEU A 232 17.90 31.56 2.81
CA LEU A 232 18.83 31.76 1.69
C LEU A 232 19.59 33.10 1.80
N LYS A 233 18.92 34.18 2.22
CA LYS A 233 19.55 35.49 2.46
C LYS A 233 20.46 35.46 3.67
N GLU A 234 20.12 34.73 4.73
CA GLU A 234 20.97 34.56 5.91
C GLU A 234 22.21 33.73 5.56
N MET A 235 22.08 32.74 4.67
CA MET A 235 23.22 32.04 4.06
C MET A 235 24.12 32.97 3.23
N ILE A 236 23.55 33.94 2.50
CA ILE A 236 24.30 34.90 1.67
C ILE A 236 24.90 36.05 2.51
N ALA A 237 24.18 36.55 3.53
CA ALA A 237 24.62 37.64 4.39
C ALA A 237 25.77 37.22 5.31
N ASN A 238 25.79 35.96 5.76
CA ASN A 238 26.91 35.38 6.50
C ASN A 238 28.17 35.13 5.64
N HIS A 239 28.10 35.37 4.32
CA HIS A 239 29.24 35.27 3.39
C HIS A 239 29.98 36.61 3.16
N ASN A 240 29.37 37.75 3.48
CA ASN A 240 29.89 39.06 3.01
C ASN A 240 30.50 39.96 4.10
N ASN A 241 30.53 39.54 5.35
CA ASN A 241 31.16 40.31 6.43
C ASN A 241 32.53 39.73 6.82
N THR A 242 33.53 39.89 5.96
CA THR A 242 34.93 40.01 6.40
C THR A 242 35.82 40.56 5.28
N THR A 243 35.98 41.87 5.26
CA THR A 243 37.12 42.52 4.61
C THR A 243 38.28 42.51 5.60
N THR A 244 39.24 41.57 5.49
CA THR A 244 40.69 41.81 5.74
C THR A 244 41.56 40.54 5.56
N THR A 245 42.56 40.69 4.67
CA THR A 245 43.89 40.07 4.67
C THR A 245 44.06 38.54 4.72
N THR A 246 44.43 38.01 3.54
CA THR A 246 45.43 36.95 3.32
C THR A 246 45.54 35.82 4.36
N ASN A 247 44.84 34.71 4.13
CA ASN A 247 45.34 33.35 4.26
C ASN A 247 44.28 32.38 3.73
N ILE A 248 44.51 31.83 2.53
CA ILE A 248 43.65 30.81 1.93
C ILE A 248 43.84 29.53 2.75
N ARG A 249 42.96 29.30 3.73
CA ARG A 249 42.66 27.96 4.25
C ARG A 249 41.38 27.52 3.56
N HIS A 250 41.49 26.52 2.68
CA HIS A 250 40.35 25.80 2.12
C HIS A 250 39.46 25.29 3.26
N LYS A 251 38.40 26.03 3.58
CA LYS A 251 37.35 25.57 4.50
C LYS A 251 36.39 24.75 3.65
N ASN A 252 36.53 23.42 3.70
CA ASN A 252 35.64 22.46 3.06
C ASN A 252 34.17 22.79 3.42
N ILE A 253 33.43 23.39 2.50
CA ILE A 253 31.98 23.50 2.60
C ILE A 253 31.44 22.12 2.24
N LYS A 254 31.28 21.25 3.24
CA LYS A 254 30.54 19.98 3.07
C LYS A 254 29.08 20.34 2.78
N GLN A 255 28.65 20.19 1.53
CA GLN A 255 27.22 20.24 1.22
C GLN A 255 26.51 19.16 2.05
N LYS A 256 25.43 19.53 2.75
CA LYS A 256 24.70 18.61 3.62
C LYS A 256 23.91 17.63 2.74
N PHE A 257 24.30 16.35 2.75
CA PHE A 257 23.62 15.29 2.02
C PHE A 257 22.10 15.33 2.27
N ASN A 258 21.32 15.47 1.18
CA ASN A 258 19.86 15.48 1.22
C ASN A 258 19.33 14.15 0.69
N ILE A 259 18.84 13.31 1.61
CA ILE A 259 18.31 11.98 1.30
C ILE A 259 17.18 12.03 0.26
N ASN A 260 16.30 13.04 0.31
CA ASN A 260 15.17 13.09 -0.61
C ASN A 260 15.63 13.33 -2.05
N ILE A 261 16.72 14.06 -2.26
CA ILE A 261 17.30 14.25 -3.60
C ILE A 261 17.93 12.94 -4.08
N PHE A 262 18.74 12.29 -3.24
CA PHE A 262 19.35 10.99 -3.56
C PHE A 262 18.29 9.95 -3.97
N LEU A 263 17.22 9.83 -3.19
CA LEU A 263 16.17 8.84 -3.45
C LEU A 263 15.36 9.16 -4.72
N ASN A 264 14.95 10.42 -4.91
CA ASN A 264 14.07 10.78 -6.03
C ASN A 264 14.80 10.99 -7.36
N GLU A 265 16.10 11.33 -7.33
CA GLU A 265 16.89 11.54 -8.56
C GLU A 265 17.73 10.31 -8.91
N GLN A 266 18.55 9.83 -7.96
CA GLN A 266 19.48 8.71 -8.24
C GLN A 266 18.75 7.37 -8.17
N CYS A 267 17.87 7.19 -7.18
CA CYS A 267 17.12 5.94 -6.99
C CYS A 267 15.71 5.96 -7.63
N LYS A 268 15.50 6.82 -8.62
CA LYS A 268 14.21 7.00 -9.30
C LYS A 268 13.70 5.72 -9.96
N ASP A 269 14.61 4.85 -10.40
CA ASP A 269 14.31 3.60 -11.11
C ASP A 269 14.36 2.37 -10.19
N ALA A 270 14.47 2.56 -8.88
CA ALA A 270 14.35 1.47 -7.91
C ALA A 270 12.99 0.76 -8.00
N ILE A 271 13.01 -0.55 -7.78
CA ILE A 271 11.79 -1.36 -7.73
C ILE A 271 11.01 -1.09 -6.43
N ASN A 272 9.71 -1.39 -6.40
CA ASN A 272 8.96 -1.32 -5.15
C ASN A 272 9.32 -2.50 -4.23
N LEU A 273 9.25 -2.29 -2.93
CA LEU A 273 9.54 -3.33 -1.94
C LEU A 273 8.62 -4.54 -2.08
N CYS A 274 7.33 -4.33 -2.33
CA CYS A 274 6.38 -5.42 -2.52
C CYS A 274 6.77 -6.32 -3.71
N ASP A 275 7.19 -5.70 -4.82
CA ASP A 275 7.61 -6.42 -6.03
C ASP A 275 8.94 -7.14 -5.80
N PHE A 276 9.87 -6.50 -5.11
CA PHE A 276 11.12 -7.12 -4.68
C PHE A 276 10.87 -8.37 -3.85
N ILE A 277 10.09 -8.28 -2.77
CA ILE A 277 9.82 -9.41 -1.87
C ILE A 277 9.11 -10.54 -2.62
N LYS A 278 8.18 -10.23 -3.54
CA LYS A 278 7.55 -11.24 -4.41
C LYS A 278 8.56 -11.96 -5.30
N SER A 279 9.52 -11.24 -5.86
CA SER A 279 10.55 -11.80 -6.75
C SER A 279 11.55 -12.73 -6.05
N LEU A 280 11.75 -12.58 -4.73
CA LEU A 280 12.66 -13.43 -3.97
C LEU A 280 12.23 -14.90 -3.99
N LYS A 281 13.16 -15.75 -4.43
CA LYS A 281 13.03 -17.21 -4.42
C LYS A 281 13.69 -17.79 -3.18
N VAL A 282 12.93 -18.58 -2.42
CA VAL A 282 13.45 -19.41 -1.33
C VAL A 282 13.88 -20.75 -1.93
N THR A 283 15.09 -21.19 -1.61
CA THR A 283 15.71 -22.40 -2.13
C THR A 283 15.75 -23.50 -1.06
N PHE A 284 16.05 -24.74 -1.43
CA PHE A 284 16.29 -25.80 -0.46
C PHE A 284 17.53 -25.55 0.40
N HIS A 285 18.54 -24.87 -0.14
CA HIS A 285 19.69 -24.45 0.66
C HIS A 285 19.29 -23.45 1.76
N ASP A 286 18.34 -22.55 1.48
CA ASP A 286 17.81 -21.65 2.50
C ASP A 286 17.08 -22.44 3.62
N LEU A 287 16.43 -23.56 3.29
CA LEU A 287 15.85 -24.47 4.29
C LEU A 287 16.92 -25.21 5.12
N GLU A 288 18.05 -25.57 4.51
CA GLU A 288 19.20 -26.13 5.24
C GLU A 288 19.78 -25.11 6.23
N ILE A 289 19.90 -23.83 5.83
CA ILE A 289 20.30 -22.75 6.74
C ILE A 289 19.29 -22.64 7.88
N THR A 290 17.99 -22.71 7.60
CA THR A 290 16.96 -22.68 8.65
C THR A 290 17.10 -23.85 9.60
N ARG A 291 17.39 -25.07 9.11
CA ARG A 291 17.63 -26.26 9.93
C ARG A 291 18.86 -26.12 10.82
N ASP A 292 19.99 -25.73 10.23
CA ASP A 292 21.30 -25.79 10.88
C ASP A 292 21.60 -24.57 11.74
N LYS A 293 20.93 -23.44 11.44
CA LYS A 293 21.06 -22.18 12.17
C LYS A 293 19.71 -21.74 12.71
N SER A 294 18.99 -20.87 11.99
CA SER A 294 17.69 -20.37 12.42
C SER A 294 16.90 -19.77 11.25
N LEU A 295 15.60 -19.59 11.46
CA LEU A 295 14.71 -18.94 10.50
C LEU A 295 15.18 -17.50 10.19
N GLU A 296 15.60 -16.76 11.22
CA GLU A 296 16.06 -15.38 11.08
C GLU A 296 17.31 -15.24 10.23
N GLU A 297 18.28 -16.13 10.41
CA GLU A 297 19.50 -16.14 9.62
C GLU A 297 19.18 -16.42 8.15
N SER A 298 18.34 -17.43 7.91
CA SER A 298 17.93 -17.81 6.55
C SER A 298 17.17 -16.68 5.86
N VAL A 299 16.17 -16.09 6.51
CA VAL A 299 15.39 -14.96 5.96
C VAL A 299 16.27 -13.74 5.72
N SER A 300 17.19 -13.42 6.63
CA SER A 300 18.16 -12.33 6.43
C SER A 300 19.06 -12.61 5.23
N THR A 301 19.54 -13.84 5.08
CA THR A 301 20.39 -14.27 3.96
C THR A 301 19.67 -14.15 2.63
N ILE A 302 18.42 -14.60 2.54
CA ILE A 302 17.60 -14.49 1.32
C ILE A 302 17.40 -13.00 0.95
N MET A 303 17.04 -12.17 1.92
CA MET A 303 16.81 -10.74 1.68
C MET A 303 18.07 -10.02 1.23
N LEU A 304 19.20 -10.27 1.89
CA LEU A 304 20.50 -9.69 1.53
C LEU A 304 21.01 -10.19 0.18
N ARG A 305 20.81 -11.48 -0.15
CA ARG A 305 21.14 -12.04 -1.46
C ARG A 305 20.40 -11.29 -2.57
N GLY A 306 19.08 -11.13 -2.44
CA GLY A 306 18.30 -10.39 -3.42
C GLY A 306 18.68 -8.91 -3.52
N LEU A 307 18.99 -8.24 -2.40
CA LEU A 307 19.46 -6.84 -2.42
C LEU A 307 20.83 -6.70 -3.10
N LYS A 308 21.72 -7.68 -2.94
CA LYS A 308 23.06 -7.69 -3.55
C LYS A 308 23.02 -7.96 -5.06
N GLU A 309 21.99 -8.62 -5.55
CA GLU A 309 21.74 -8.80 -6.99
C GLU A 309 21.30 -7.49 -7.68
N LEU A 310 20.86 -6.49 -6.90
CA LEU A 310 20.47 -5.17 -7.40
C LEU A 310 21.62 -4.17 -7.26
N ASP A 311 21.76 -3.35 -8.30
CA ASP A 311 22.53 -2.11 -8.23
C ASP A 311 22.01 -1.24 -7.07
N VAL A 312 22.92 -0.52 -6.41
CA VAL A 312 22.61 0.27 -5.20
C VAL A 312 21.42 1.21 -5.45
N TYR A 313 21.39 1.89 -6.59
CA TYR A 313 20.33 2.85 -6.93
C TYR A 313 19.01 2.18 -7.35
N LYS A 314 19.02 0.86 -7.53
CA LYS A 314 17.82 0.08 -7.89
C LYS A 314 17.20 -0.65 -6.69
N ARG A 315 17.83 -0.59 -5.52
CA ARG A 315 17.34 -1.24 -4.30
C ARG A 315 16.07 -0.56 -3.80
N PRO A 316 15.07 -1.32 -3.32
CA PRO A 316 13.81 -0.77 -2.81
C PRO A 316 13.93 -0.16 -1.41
N ILE A 317 15.08 -0.29 -0.75
CA ILE A 317 15.25 0.10 0.65
C ILE A 317 16.68 0.58 0.92
N HIS A 318 16.80 1.66 1.70
CA HIS A 318 18.07 2.22 2.13
C HIS A 318 18.05 2.59 3.62
N CYS A 319 19.20 2.43 4.29
CA CYS A 319 19.40 2.88 5.66
C CYS A 319 20.17 4.21 5.67
N THR A 320 19.72 5.19 6.43
CA THR A 320 20.37 6.51 6.54
C THR A 320 20.97 6.80 7.92
N ASP A 321 20.64 5.96 8.90
CA ASP A 321 21.16 6.02 10.26
C ASP A 321 21.14 4.61 10.87
N GLN A 322 22.29 3.95 10.89
CA GLN A 322 22.43 2.60 11.46
C GLN A 322 22.21 2.56 12.98
N LYS A 323 22.42 3.67 13.70
CA LYS A 323 22.25 3.67 15.18
C LYS A 323 20.78 3.68 15.55
N ARG A 324 19.97 4.36 14.74
CA ARG A 324 18.53 4.52 14.95
C ARG A 324 17.68 3.63 14.04
N ASP A 325 18.31 2.78 13.24
CA ASP A 325 17.65 1.88 12.29
C ASP A 325 16.67 2.63 11.36
N VAL A 326 17.07 3.81 10.86
CA VAL A 326 16.21 4.66 10.03
C VAL A 326 16.24 4.17 8.58
N MET A 327 15.14 3.58 8.14
CA MET A 327 14.95 3.06 6.78
C MET A 327 14.08 3.97 5.92
N TYR A 328 14.43 4.08 4.65
CA TYR A 328 13.58 4.63 3.59
C TYR A 328 13.26 3.51 2.62
N ILE A 329 11.99 3.40 2.26
CA ILE A 329 11.44 2.34 1.41
C ILE A 329 10.74 2.97 0.22
N LYS A 330 10.94 2.36 -0.95
CA LYS A 330 10.15 2.65 -2.13
C LYS A 330 8.98 1.68 -2.21
N ASP A 331 7.78 2.23 -2.21
CA ASP A 331 6.56 1.46 -2.43
C ASP A 331 5.52 2.34 -3.12
N GLU A 332 4.60 1.74 -3.87
CA GLU A 332 3.62 2.50 -4.67
C GLU A 332 4.24 3.63 -5.53
N GLN A 333 5.44 3.40 -6.07
CA GLN A 333 6.23 4.37 -6.84
C GLN A 333 6.67 5.62 -6.08
N LYS A 334 6.68 5.59 -4.74
CA LYS A 334 7.08 6.71 -3.89
C LYS A 334 8.08 6.28 -2.84
N TRP A 335 8.98 7.19 -2.49
CA TRP A 335 9.91 7.02 -1.39
C TRP A 335 9.32 7.58 -0.10
N GLU A 336 9.32 6.76 0.95
CA GLU A 336 8.82 7.12 2.27
C GLU A 336 9.76 6.61 3.35
N LYS A 337 9.76 7.29 4.50
CA LYS A 337 10.43 6.79 5.70
C LYS A 337 9.57 5.67 6.32
N ASP A 338 10.18 4.55 6.67
CA ASP A 338 9.47 3.42 7.30
C ASP A 338 9.39 3.63 8.82
N ASP A 339 8.41 4.41 9.26
CA ASP A 339 8.25 4.73 10.67
C ASP A 339 7.99 3.47 11.51
N GLY A 340 8.87 3.21 12.49
CA GLY A 340 8.84 2.00 13.30
C GLY A 340 9.26 0.72 12.57
N ASN A 341 9.79 0.84 11.35
CA ASN A 341 10.19 -0.25 10.46
C ASN A 341 9.04 -1.23 10.18
N VAL A 342 7.82 -0.73 10.03
CA VAL A 342 6.60 -1.55 9.90
C VAL A 342 6.61 -2.30 8.57
N LYS A 343 6.85 -1.63 7.44
CA LYS A 343 6.86 -2.26 6.10
C LYS A 343 7.98 -3.28 5.99
N LEU A 344 9.15 -3.01 6.58
CA LEU A 344 10.26 -3.96 6.63
C LEU A 344 9.92 -5.20 7.48
N LYS A 345 9.27 -5.03 8.65
CA LYS A 345 8.82 -6.17 9.46
C LYS A 345 7.81 -7.04 8.72
N GLU A 346 6.84 -6.43 8.05
CA GLU A 346 5.86 -7.15 7.23
C GLU A 346 6.52 -7.91 6.07
N SER A 347 7.55 -7.32 5.46
CA SER A 347 8.35 -7.98 4.42
C SER A 347 9.11 -9.20 4.94
N ILE A 348 9.71 -9.10 6.14
CA ILE A 348 10.38 -10.21 6.82
C ILE A 348 9.39 -11.34 7.14
N ASP A 349 8.21 -11.01 7.67
CA ASP A 349 7.16 -11.99 7.97
C ASP A 349 6.65 -12.68 6.69
N THR A 350 6.44 -11.91 5.62
CA THR A 350 6.04 -12.46 4.31
C THR A 350 7.08 -13.44 3.76
N LEU A 351 8.37 -13.10 3.87
CA LEU A 351 9.45 -13.97 3.43
C LEU A 351 9.61 -15.22 4.31
N SER A 352 9.33 -15.09 5.62
CA SER A 352 9.30 -16.23 6.55
C SER A 352 8.20 -17.22 6.18
N LYS A 353 6.99 -16.73 5.86
CA LYS A 353 5.87 -17.55 5.37
C LYS A 353 6.19 -18.28 4.06
N LYS A 354 6.95 -17.64 3.14
CA LYS A 354 7.43 -18.29 1.92
C LYS A 354 8.26 -19.56 2.19
N GLN A 355 9.02 -19.61 3.29
CA GLN A 355 9.75 -20.83 3.65
C GLN A 355 8.82 -22.00 3.97
N MET A 356 7.64 -21.74 4.52
CA MET A 356 6.67 -22.80 4.83
C MET A 356 6.15 -23.48 3.56
N TYR A 357 5.88 -22.71 2.51
CA TYR A 357 5.50 -23.27 1.21
C TYR A 357 6.63 -24.07 0.58
N THR A 358 7.86 -23.56 0.66
CA THR A 358 9.05 -24.26 0.12
C THR A 358 9.31 -25.57 0.86
N LEU A 359 9.11 -25.59 2.19
CA LEU A 359 9.23 -26.81 2.98
C LEU A 359 8.13 -27.83 2.64
N LYS A 360 6.91 -27.36 2.36
CA LYS A 360 5.84 -28.23 1.86
C LYS A 360 6.21 -28.85 0.51
N GLU A 361 6.76 -28.06 -0.42
CA GLU A 361 7.25 -28.55 -1.71
C GLU A 361 8.37 -29.58 -1.53
N LEU A 362 9.30 -29.37 -0.59
CA LEU A 362 10.34 -30.36 -0.24
C LEU A 362 9.72 -31.69 0.24
N ARG A 363 8.74 -31.63 1.14
CA ARG A 363 8.00 -32.82 1.63
C ARG A 363 7.31 -33.58 0.50
N ASP A 364 6.69 -32.85 -0.42
CA ASP A 364 5.87 -33.43 -1.48
C ASP A 364 6.75 -33.98 -2.62
N SER A 365 7.97 -33.44 -2.81
CA SER A 365 8.92 -33.86 -3.84
C SER A 365 9.91 -34.96 -3.41
N ASP A 366 10.22 -35.08 -2.12
CA ASP A 366 11.11 -36.14 -1.59
C ASP A 366 10.32 -37.20 -0.79
N PRO A 367 9.90 -38.32 -1.41
CA PRO A 367 9.14 -39.36 -0.72
C PRO A 367 9.94 -40.05 0.38
N GLU A 368 11.29 -39.97 0.36
CA GLU A 368 12.12 -40.56 1.40
C GLU A 368 11.98 -39.87 2.75
N ILE A 369 11.44 -38.65 2.81
CA ILE A 369 11.12 -37.98 4.08
C ILE A 369 10.16 -38.83 4.95
N LYS A 370 9.36 -39.73 4.34
CA LYS A 370 8.48 -40.64 5.08
C LYS A 370 9.15 -41.96 5.48
N THR A 371 10.14 -42.41 4.72
CA THR A 371 10.71 -43.76 4.83
C THR A 371 12.12 -43.79 5.41
N ASN A 372 12.86 -42.68 5.34
CA ASN A 372 14.22 -42.52 5.84
C ASN A 372 14.19 -41.66 7.11
N ASP A 373 14.65 -42.22 8.23
CA ASP A 373 14.62 -41.56 9.53
C ASP A 373 15.47 -40.28 9.59
N ASP A 374 16.67 -40.26 9.00
CA ASP A 374 17.54 -39.07 8.99
C ASP A 374 16.90 -37.91 8.20
N LYS A 375 16.34 -38.21 7.03
CA LYS A 375 15.61 -37.20 6.24
C LYS A 375 14.36 -36.71 6.96
N ARG A 376 13.62 -37.62 7.60
CA ARG A 376 12.44 -37.26 8.40
C ARG A 376 12.82 -36.35 9.56
N ASP A 377 13.88 -36.67 10.29
CA ASP A 377 14.31 -35.91 11.46
C ASP A 377 14.80 -34.52 11.05
N LYS A 378 15.61 -34.42 9.98
CA LYS A 378 16.02 -33.14 9.39
C LYS A 378 14.82 -32.30 8.96
N PHE A 379 13.84 -32.92 8.31
CA PHE A 379 12.59 -32.26 7.93
C PHE A 379 11.83 -31.74 9.15
N LEU A 380 11.70 -32.54 10.21
CA LEU A 380 11.00 -32.14 11.43
C LEU A 380 11.70 -31.00 12.18
N VAL A 381 13.04 -31.00 12.24
CA VAL A 381 13.82 -29.88 12.81
C VAL A 381 13.57 -28.61 12.01
N THR A 382 13.71 -28.69 10.68
CA THR A 382 13.43 -27.56 9.78
C THR A 382 12.00 -27.05 9.99
N MET A 383 11.03 -27.97 10.12
CA MET A 383 9.64 -27.64 10.35
C MET A 383 9.41 -26.87 11.64
N ASN A 384 10.05 -27.29 12.73
CA ASN A 384 9.93 -26.59 14.00
C ASN A 384 10.46 -25.15 13.89
N HIS A 385 11.58 -24.96 13.19
CA HIS A 385 12.14 -23.62 12.98
C HIS A 385 11.24 -22.74 12.12
N VAL A 386 10.74 -23.21 10.96
CA VAL A 386 9.85 -22.38 10.10
C VAL A 386 8.48 -22.12 10.73
N SER A 387 8.03 -22.98 11.66
CA SER A 387 6.76 -22.80 12.39
C SER A 387 6.88 -21.82 13.55
N THR A 388 8.10 -21.48 13.96
CA THR A 388 8.33 -20.61 15.11
C THR A 388 8.28 -19.15 14.65
N PRO A 389 7.34 -18.33 15.16
CA PRO A 389 7.27 -16.93 14.77
C PRO A 389 8.55 -16.17 15.15
N ILE A 390 8.96 -15.24 14.29
CA ILE A 390 10.06 -14.33 14.59
C ILE A 390 9.61 -13.39 15.71
N THR A 391 10.27 -13.46 16.86
CA THR A 391 9.98 -12.58 18.00
C THR A 391 10.37 -11.12 17.69
N GLU A 392 9.79 -10.16 18.41
CA GLU A 392 10.12 -8.74 18.22
C GLU A 392 11.62 -8.45 18.40
N ILE A 393 12.26 -9.11 19.37
CA ILE A 393 13.70 -8.97 19.64
C ILE A 393 14.52 -9.46 18.46
N ASN A 394 14.16 -10.62 17.91
CA ASN A 394 14.85 -11.22 16.78
C ASN A 394 14.61 -10.42 15.49
N GLY A 395 13.39 -9.95 15.26
CA GLY A 395 13.08 -9.03 14.16
C GLY A 395 13.91 -7.75 14.22
N LYS A 396 14.09 -7.14 15.41
CA LYS A 396 14.98 -5.98 15.60
C LYS A 396 16.43 -6.29 15.24
N LYS A 397 16.95 -7.48 15.59
CA LYS A 397 18.32 -7.90 15.22
C LYS A 397 18.46 -8.09 13.70
N MET A 398 17.45 -8.62 13.04
CA MET A 398 17.44 -8.76 11.57
C MET A 398 17.46 -7.40 10.89
N ILE A 399 16.61 -6.46 11.33
CA ILE A 399 16.59 -5.08 10.81
C ILE A 399 17.96 -4.42 10.94
N LYS A 400 18.63 -4.57 12.08
CA LYS A 400 20.00 -4.08 12.27
C LYS A 400 21.00 -4.70 11.32
N THR A 401 20.88 -6.01 11.08
CA THR A 401 21.78 -6.75 10.19
C THR A 401 21.59 -6.32 8.74
N ILE A 402 20.34 -6.22 8.29
CA ILE A 402 19.99 -5.73 6.95
C ILE A 402 20.43 -4.28 6.79
N GLY A 403 20.11 -3.42 7.76
CA GLY A 403 20.41 -1.99 7.76
C GLY A 403 21.90 -1.67 7.59
N LYS A 404 22.78 -2.49 8.16
CA LYS A 404 24.24 -2.33 7.98
C LYS A 404 24.66 -2.48 6.53
N GLU A 405 24.09 -3.43 5.80
CA GLU A 405 24.46 -3.75 4.41
C GLU A 405 23.85 -2.77 3.39
N ILE A 406 22.76 -2.09 3.74
CA ILE A 406 22.06 -1.11 2.88
C ILE A 406 22.26 0.34 3.33
N PHE A 407 23.26 0.59 4.17
CA PHE A 407 23.56 1.92 4.66
C PHE A 407 24.15 2.81 3.55
N ILE A 408 23.62 4.03 3.45
CA ILE A 408 24.15 5.09 2.58
C ILE A 408 25.25 5.81 3.33
N ASP A 409 26.46 5.81 2.79
CA ASP A 409 27.55 6.60 3.36
C ASP A 409 27.48 8.02 2.81
N LYS A 410 26.99 8.93 3.67
CA LYS A 410 26.77 10.34 3.35
C LYS A 410 28.04 11.09 2.94
N GLU A 411 29.23 10.54 3.20
CA GLU A 411 30.50 11.14 2.78
C GLU A 411 30.99 10.63 1.41
N LEU A 412 30.59 9.42 1.00
CA LEU A 412 30.96 8.83 -0.29
C LEU A 412 29.90 9.07 -1.38
N ASP A 413 28.63 9.18 -0.98
CA ASP A 413 27.48 9.29 -1.88
C ASP A 413 27.01 10.75 -2.08
N ALA A 414 27.79 11.72 -1.60
CA ALA A 414 27.56 13.15 -1.80
C ALA A 414 28.32 13.64 -3.04
N PHE A 415 27.73 13.44 -4.22
CA PHE A 415 28.19 14.03 -5.48
C PHE A 415 27.04 14.71 -6.20
#